data_AF-A0A9J6D6I1-F1
#
_entry.id   AF-A0A9J6D6I1-F1
#
_cell.length_a   1.000
_cell.length_b   1.000
_cell.length_c   1.000
_cell.angle_alpha   90.00
_cell.angle_beta   90.00
_cell.angle_gamma   90.00
#
_symmetry.space_group_name_H-M   'P 1'
#
loop_
_entity.id
_entity.type
_entity.pdbx_description
1 polymer ?
#
loop_
_entity_poly.entity_id
_entity_poly.type
_entity_poly.pdbx_seq_one_letter_code
_entity_poly.pdbx_strand_id
1 'polypeptide(L)'
;MDAIPGSAAEVPEDSHFSHVRSCVSDYMMALPLVFKQEFVDVTKLPYPIPTSPTPINRTHNDVIQLIRQERMKEAKSVVRSQHWSIDHPSRGELWLRLCQHHSKGQLAEGYYQRTVKESLGRLWPMNLPAFADPIFCEDYLLSPEGQKHAERVLYIVSISHPYITYCPLLYPVTSLLLHYLSDEQAYECVCSLIESTTVRHLSQTRLMHDTSAYTLMQLTRRLAKKTYSRLLRKVRHEEDLEKIFHTWELWIFRGLPFYHLV
;
A
#
# COMPACT_ATOMS: atom_id res chain seq x y z
N MET A 1 61.97 0.58 -59.48
CA MET A 1 62.18 1.49 -58.33
C MET A 1 60.81 1.92 -57.86
N ASP A 2 60.31 1.18 -56.87
CA ASP A 2 59.63 1.62 -55.64
C ASP A 2 58.30 2.39 -55.62
N ALA A 3 57.48 1.92 -54.64
CA ALA A 3 56.40 2.55 -53.85
C ALA A 3 54.96 2.39 -54.39
N ILE A 4 54.20 1.35 -53.99
CA ILE A 4 53.39 1.11 -52.76
C ILE A 4 52.00 1.82 -52.78
N PRO A 5 50.88 1.12 -52.45
CA PRO A 5 49.52 1.52 -52.79
C PRO A 5 48.75 2.24 -51.65
N GLY A 6 47.73 3.02 -52.02
CA GLY A 6 46.83 3.71 -51.11
C GLY A 6 45.83 2.77 -50.42
N SER A 7 45.86 2.76 -49.09
CA SER A 7 44.93 2.09 -48.19
C SER A 7 43.60 2.83 -48.13
N ALA A 8 42.50 2.13 -48.42
CA ALA A 8 41.16 2.50 -47.98
C ALA A 8 40.99 1.97 -46.55
N ALA A 9 40.77 2.88 -45.59
CA ALA A 9 40.46 2.53 -44.22
C ALA A 9 38.96 2.14 -44.13
N GLU A 10 38.68 0.85 -43.97
CA GLU A 10 37.42 0.35 -43.44
C GLU A 10 37.29 0.80 -41.98
N VAL A 11 36.23 1.54 -41.68
CA VAL A 11 35.80 1.83 -40.31
C VAL A 11 35.15 0.55 -39.77
N PRO A 12 35.62 -0.03 -38.65
CA PRO A 12 34.97 -1.21 -38.09
C PRO A 12 33.63 -0.80 -37.46
N GLU A 13 32.55 -1.45 -37.90
CA GLU A 13 31.25 -1.37 -37.23
C GLU A 13 31.37 -1.86 -35.78
N ASP A 14 31.01 -0.97 -34.85
CA ASP A 14 31.05 -1.17 -33.40
C ASP A 14 30.15 -2.34 -32.97
N SER A 15 30.75 -3.53 -32.85
CA SER A 15 30.19 -4.71 -32.18
C SER A 15 29.85 -4.49 -30.69
N HIS A 16 30.25 -3.35 -30.14
CA HIS A 16 29.96 -2.95 -28.76
C HIS A 16 28.52 -2.42 -28.59
N PHE A 17 27.90 -1.86 -29.65
CA PHE A 17 26.53 -1.32 -29.56
C PHE A 17 25.45 -2.40 -29.64
N SER A 18 25.71 -3.51 -30.33
CA SER A 18 24.79 -4.65 -30.41
C SER A 18 24.75 -5.44 -29.10
N HIS A 19 25.88 -5.57 -28.39
CA HIS A 19 25.93 -6.22 -27.09
C HIS A 19 25.24 -5.41 -25.98
N VAL A 20 25.34 -4.08 -26.02
CA VAL A 20 24.64 -3.20 -25.07
C VAL A 20 23.12 -3.23 -25.31
N ARG A 21 22.65 -3.27 -26.57
CA ARG A 21 21.22 -3.46 -26.85
C ARG A 21 20.71 -4.85 -26.45
N SER A 22 21.54 -5.89 -26.57
CA SER A 22 21.22 -7.24 -26.12
C SER A 22 21.10 -7.30 -24.58
N CYS A 23 22.06 -6.74 -23.84
CA CYS A 23 22.02 -6.74 -22.37
C CYS A 23 20.91 -5.87 -21.78
N VAL A 24 20.50 -4.79 -22.46
CA VAL A 24 19.36 -3.96 -22.02
C VAL A 24 18.02 -4.66 -22.30
N SER A 25 17.96 -5.59 -23.26
CA SER A 25 16.77 -6.40 -23.54
C SER A 25 16.58 -7.55 -22.55
N ASP A 26 17.66 -8.13 -22.02
CA ASP A 26 17.60 -9.28 -21.10
C ASP A 26 17.39 -8.90 -19.62
N TYR A 27 17.46 -7.59 -19.29
CA TYR A 27 17.10 -7.04 -17.97
C TYR A 27 15.70 -6.42 -17.96
N MET A 28 14.75 -7.00 -18.70
CA MET A 28 13.35 -6.89 -18.29
C MET A 28 13.22 -7.63 -16.95
N MET A 29 13.47 -6.90 -15.85
CA MET A 29 13.26 -7.41 -14.50
C MET A 29 11.79 -7.80 -14.39
N ALA A 30 11.51 -9.09 -14.56
CA ALA A 30 10.18 -9.62 -14.40
C ALA A 30 9.69 -9.20 -13.00
N LEU A 31 8.54 -8.52 -12.96
CA LEU A 31 7.89 -8.18 -11.69
C LEU A 31 7.84 -9.46 -10.85
N PRO A 32 8.20 -9.42 -9.55
CA PRO A 32 7.96 -10.56 -8.71
C PRO A 32 6.53 -11.04 -8.91
N LEU A 33 6.34 -12.33 -9.23
CA LEU A 33 5.04 -12.96 -9.57
C LEU A 33 3.94 -12.76 -8.50
N VAL A 34 4.31 -12.14 -7.39
CA VAL A 34 3.54 -11.86 -6.19
C VAL A 34 2.75 -10.57 -6.30
N PHE A 35 3.25 -9.58 -7.03
CA PHE A 35 2.51 -8.35 -7.26
C PHE A 35 1.47 -8.55 -8.37
N LYS A 36 0.33 -7.88 -8.24
CA LYS A 36 -0.70 -7.81 -9.29
C LYS A 36 -0.16 -7.01 -10.47
N GLN A 37 0.33 -7.72 -11.47
CA GLN A 37 0.99 -7.15 -12.66
C GLN A 37 0.09 -6.16 -13.39
N GLU A 38 -1.23 -6.38 -13.37
CA GLU A 38 -2.23 -5.47 -13.94
C GLU A 38 -2.31 -4.12 -13.22
N PHE A 39 -1.93 -4.05 -11.94
CA PHE A 39 -2.09 -2.87 -11.09
C PHE A 39 -0.78 -2.16 -10.76
N VAL A 40 0.37 -2.83 -10.90
CA VAL A 40 1.67 -2.30 -10.44
C VAL A 40 2.55 -1.83 -11.60
N ASP A 41 3.08 -0.62 -11.47
CA ASP A 41 4.11 -0.05 -12.33
C ASP A 41 5.50 -0.48 -11.85
N VAL A 42 6.09 -1.40 -12.59
CA VAL A 42 7.42 -2.00 -12.32
C VAL A 42 8.54 -0.96 -12.26
N THR A 43 8.39 0.18 -12.95
CA THR A 43 9.42 1.22 -13.01
C THR A 43 9.59 1.96 -11.68
N LYS A 44 8.58 1.87 -10.81
CA LYS A 44 8.57 2.50 -9.49
C LYS A 44 9.23 1.64 -8.40
N LEU A 45 9.54 0.37 -8.69
CA LEU A 45 10.11 -0.54 -7.68
C LEU A 45 11.53 -0.11 -7.28
N PRO A 46 11.85 -0.06 -5.98
CA PRO A 46 13.22 0.13 -5.54
C PRO A 46 14.04 -1.12 -5.90
N TYR A 47 15.17 -0.93 -6.60
CA TYR A 47 16.11 -1.99 -6.91
C TYR A 47 17.48 -1.75 -6.24
N PRO A 48 18.08 -2.76 -5.57
CA PRO A 48 17.53 -4.10 -5.34
C PRO A 48 16.40 -4.10 -4.31
N ILE A 49 15.47 -5.05 -4.43
CA ILE A 49 14.40 -5.26 -3.45
C ILE A 49 15.04 -5.65 -2.11
N PRO A 50 14.74 -4.97 -0.99
CA PRO A 50 15.25 -5.36 0.31
C PRO A 50 14.83 -6.79 0.67
N THR A 51 15.82 -7.68 0.82
CA THR A 51 15.59 -9.07 1.24
C THR A 51 15.46 -9.17 2.75
N SER A 52 14.74 -10.20 3.23
CA SER A 52 14.63 -10.46 4.66
C SER A 52 16.01 -10.74 5.27
N PRO A 53 16.43 -10.02 6.32
CA PRO A 53 17.71 -10.27 6.99
C PRO A 53 17.68 -11.51 7.88
N THR A 54 16.51 -12.11 8.12
CA THR A 54 16.32 -13.18 9.12
C THR A 54 15.71 -14.43 8.50
N PRO A 55 16.15 -15.63 8.92
CA PRO A 55 15.55 -16.88 8.45
C PRO A 55 14.07 -16.95 8.84
N ILE A 56 13.23 -17.29 7.86
CA ILE A 56 11.79 -17.49 8.05
C ILE A 56 11.60 -18.84 8.76
N ASN A 57 11.20 -18.78 10.04
CA ASN A 57 11.03 -19.97 10.88
C ASN A 57 9.56 -20.33 11.11
N ARG A 58 8.64 -19.43 10.76
CA ARG A 58 7.18 -19.68 10.76
C ARG A 58 6.56 -19.11 9.50
N THR A 59 5.60 -19.84 8.97
CA THR A 59 4.93 -19.58 7.70
C THR A 59 3.63 -18.79 7.90
N HIS A 60 3.09 -18.22 6.82
CA HIS A 60 1.77 -17.61 6.83
C HIS A 60 0.66 -18.61 7.25
N ASN A 61 0.80 -19.90 6.91
CA ASN A 61 -0.14 -20.95 7.30
C ASN A 61 -0.23 -21.12 8.82
N ASP A 62 0.91 -20.97 9.52
CA ASP A 62 0.91 -21.00 10.99
C ASP A 62 0.07 -19.85 11.55
N VAL A 63 0.16 -18.66 10.96
CA VAL A 63 -0.66 -17.50 11.36
C VAL A 63 -2.14 -17.78 11.13
N ILE A 64 -2.50 -18.29 9.95
CA ILE A 64 -3.90 -18.62 9.61
C ILE A 64 -4.45 -19.68 10.55
N GLN A 65 -3.66 -20.71 10.88
CA GLN A 65 -4.07 -21.76 11.81
C GLN A 65 -4.26 -21.21 13.23
N LEU A 66 -3.35 -20.35 13.70
CA LEU A 66 -3.48 -19.69 15.01
C LEU A 66 -4.74 -18.81 15.08
N ILE A 67 -5.07 -18.10 14.00
CA ILE A 67 -6.31 -17.31 13.90
C ILE A 67 -7.54 -18.21 14.00
N ARG A 68 -7.56 -19.34 13.26
CA ARG A 68 -8.66 -20.33 13.33
C ARG A 68 -8.82 -20.95 14.72
N GLN A 69 -7.73 -21.07 15.47
CA GLN A 69 -7.72 -21.57 16.84
C GLN A 69 -7.98 -20.48 17.90
N GLU A 70 -8.34 -19.26 17.49
CA GLU A 70 -8.57 -18.10 18.37
C GLU A 70 -7.33 -17.67 19.19
N ARG A 71 -6.12 -18.08 18.77
CA ARG A 71 -4.84 -17.80 19.45
C ARG A 71 -4.23 -16.48 18.98
N MET A 72 -4.99 -15.38 19.09
CA MET A 72 -4.63 -14.06 18.52
C MET A 72 -3.31 -13.49 19.04
N LYS A 73 -2.97 -13.73 20.31
CA LYS A 73 -1.70 -13.27 20.90
C LYS A 73 -0.50 -13.91 20.21
N GLU A 74 -0.61 -15.19 19.88
CA GLU A 74 0.46 -15.93 19.20
C GLU A 74 0.54 -15.56 17.74
N ALA A 75 -0.60 -15.49 17.04
CA ALA A 75 -0.66 -15.01 15.65
C ALA A 75 0.02 -13.64 15.51
N LYS A 76 -0.31 -12.70 16.40
CA LYS A 76 0.31 -11.37 16.48
C LYS A 76 1.83 -11.42 16.75
N SER A 77 2.28 -12.36 17.58
CA SER A 77 3.72 -12.56 17.85
C SER A 77 4.46 -13.05 16.61
N VAL A 78 3.87 -13.98 15.86
CA VAL A 78 4.44 -14.48 14.60
C VAL A 78 4.56 -13.33 13.58
N VAL A 79 3.48 -12.59 13.33
CA VAL A 79 3.49 -11.48 12.36
C VAL A 79 4.52 -10.40 12.70
N ARG A 80 4.76 -10.15 13.99
CA ARG A 80 5.74 -9.14 14.44
C ARG A 80 7.20 -9.60 14.40
N SER A 81 7.43 -10.91 14.41
CA SER A 81 8.78 -11.50 14.49
C SER A 81 9.28 -12.03 13.15
N GLN A 82 8.37 -12.37 12.23
CA GLN A 82 8.73 -12.83 10.90
C GLN A 82 8.82 -11.63 9.94
N HIS A 83 9.98 -11.45 9.33
CA HIS A 83 10.20 -10.42 8.32
C HIS A 83 10.02 -11.01 6.92
N TRP A 84 8.79 -11.29 6.49
CA TRP A 84 8.57 -11.69 5.09
C TRP A 84 8.99 -10.54 4.16
N SER A 85 9.77 -10.80 3.10
CA SER A 85 10.24 -9.79 2.12
C SER A 85 9.09 -9.31 1.24
N ILE A 86 9.10 -8.09 0.68
CA ILE A 86 7.94 -7.49 -0.04
C ILE A 86 7.42 -8.32 -1.23
N ASP A 87 8.25 -9.20 -1.76
CA ASP A 87 7.97 -10.12 -2.86
C ASP A 87 7.57 -11.54 -2.38
N HIS A 88 7.24 -11.72 -1.09
CA HIS A 88 6.82 -13.02 -0.57
C HIS A 88 5.40 -13.40 -1.02
N PRO A 89 5.19 -14.55 -1.69
CA PRO A 89 3.94 -14.90 -2.39
C PRO A 89 2.70 -14.97 -1.50
N SER A 90 2.91 -15.26 -0.22
CA SER A 90 1.82 -15.44 0.73
C SER A 90 1.20 -14.15 1.26
N ARG A 91 1.65 -12.96 0.85
CA ARG A 91 1.12 -11.71 1.41
C ARG A 91 -0.34 -11.47 1.12
N GLY A 92 -0.74 -11.65 -0.14
CA GLY A 92 -2.15 -11.47 -0.54
C GLY A 92 -3.05 -12.35 0.32
N GLU A 93 -2.75 -13.65 0.38
CA GLU A 93 -3.53 -14.58 1.22
C GLU A 93 -3.49 -14.20 2.71
N LEU A 94 -2.31 -13.90 3.27
CA LEU A 94 -2.17 -13.53 4.67
C LEU A 94 -3.00 -12.29 5.02
N TRP A 95 -2.91 -11.23 4.21
CA TRP A 95 -3.65 -9.98 4.42
C TRP A 95 -5.15 -10.18 4.30
N LEU A 96 -5.60 -10.95 3.31
CA LEU A 96 -7.00 -11.29 3.14
C LEU A 96 -7.55 -12.00 4.38
N ARG A 97 -6.84 -13.02 4.89
CA ARG A 97 -7.26 -13.77 6.09
C ARG A 97 -7.23 -12.93 7.36
N LEU A 98 -6.24 -12.04 7.50
CA LEU A 98 -6.16 -11.11 8.63
C LEU A 98 -7.33 -10.13 8.63
N CYS A 99 -7.68 -9.56 7.48
CA CYS A 99 -8.81 -8.63 7.37
C CYS A 99 -10.14 -9.36 7.62
N GLN A 100 -10.37 -10.52 6.98
CA GLN A 100 -11.60 -11.30 7.13
C GLN A 100 -11.86 -11.72 8.58
N HIS A 101 -10.83 -11.88 9.41
CA HIS A 101 -11.01 -12.17 10.84
C HIS A 101 -11.74 -11.05 11.60
N HIS A 102 -11.64 -9.81 11.14
CA HIS A 102 -12.33 -8.67 11.75
C HIS A 102 -13.77 -8.49 11.27
N SER A 103 -14.18 -9.19 10.21
CA SER A 103 -15.53 -9.10 9.67
C SER A 103 -16.55 -9.82 10.56
N LYS A 104 -17.77 -9.27 10.65
CA LYS A 104 -18.91 -9.88 11.35
C LYS A 104 -19.75 -10.81 10.48
N GLY A 105 -19.46 -10.87 9.18
CA GLY A 105 -20.22 -11.65 8.22
C GLY A 105 -19.45 -11.85 6.91
N GLN A 106 -19.90 -12.78 6.10
CA GLN A 106 -19.42 -12.89 4.74
C GLN A 106 -20.21 -11.93 3.86
N LEU A 107 -19.51 -11.09 3.10
CA LEU A 107 -20.12 -10.35 2.01
C LEU A 107 -20.78 -11.37 1.06
N ALA A 108 -21.96 -11.01 0.56
CA ALA A 108 -22.65 -11.86 -0.40
C ALA A 108 -21.74 -12.05 -1.64
N GLU A 109 -21.65 -13.29 -2.12
CA GLU A 109 -20.81 -13.62 -3.27
C GLU A 109 -21.16 -12.73 -4.49
N GLY A 110 -20.13 -12.16 -5.10
CA GLY A 110 -20.24 -11.26 -6.23
C GLY A 110 -20.94 -9.92 -5.93
N TYR A 111 -21.10 -9.54 -4.66
CA TYR A 111 -21.69 -8.24 -4.28
C TYR A 111 -20.95 -7.09 -4.96
N TYR A 112 -19.62 -7.07 -4.84
CA TYR A 112 -18.79 -6.01 -5.43
C TYR A 112 -19.01 -5.89 -6.94
N GLN A 113 -18.88 -7.00 -7.67
CA GLN A 113 -19.04 -7.03 -9.12
C GLN A 113 -20.45 -6.60 -9.56
N ARG A 114 -21.49 -7.03 -8.82
CA ARG A 114 -22.88 -6.64 -9.07
C ARG A 114 -23.06 -5.15 -8.88
N THR A 115 -22.58 -4.58 -7.78
CA THR A 115 -22.68 -3.15 -7.51
C THR A 115 -21.91 -2.33 -8.53
N VAL A 116 -20.71 -2.74 -8.95
CA VAL A 116 -19.97 -2.10 -10.05
C VAL A 116 -20.80 -2.07 -11.33
N LYS A 117 -21.37 -3.22 -11.72
CA LYS A 117 -22.18 -3.32 -12.94
C LYS A 117 -23.44 -2.46 -12.90
N GLU A 118 -24.11 -2.41 -11.75
CA GLU A 118 -25.36 -1.66 -11.57
C GLU A 118 -25.14 -0.14 -11.47
N SER A 119 -24.06 0.29 -10.82
CA SER A 119 -23.79 1.71 -10.56
C SER A 119 -22.95 2.39 -11.63
N LEU A 120 -21.91 1.71 -12.13
CA LEU A 120 -20.95 2.26 -13.10
C LEU A 120 -21.10 1.65 -14.49
N GLY A 121 -21.61 0.42 -14.60
CA GLY A 121 -21.68 -0.31 -15.87
C GLY A 121 -20.28 -0.56 -16.44
N ARG A 122 -19.92 0.18 -17.50
CA ARG A 122 -18.57 0.15 -18.13
C ARG A 122 -17.75 1.42 -17.87
N LEU A 123 -18.32 2.37 -17.13
CA LEU A 123 -17.68 3.64 -16.83
C LEU A 123 -16.76 3.51 -15.61
N TRP A 124 -15.91 4.51 -15.42
CA TRP A 124 -15.07 4.68 -14.25
C TRP A 124 -15.60 5.83 -13.40
N PRO A 125 -15.32 5.84 -12.08
CA PRO A 125 -15.63 7.00 -11.25
C PRO A 125 -14.95 8.25 -11.81
N MET A 126 -15.69 9.36 -11.89
CA MET A 126 -15.15 10.63 -12.38
C MET A 126 -14.49 11.46 -11.27
N ASN A 127 -14.86 11.20 -10.01
CA ASN A 127 -14.37 11.90 -8.83
C ASN A 127 -14.21 10.91 -7.68
N LEU A 128 -13.27 11.19 -6.78
CA LEU A 128 -13.16 10.50 -5.51
C LEU A 128 -14.39 10.78 -4.62
N PRO A 129 -14.81 9.82 -3.78
CA PRO A 129 -15.84 10.06 -2.78
C PRO A 129 -15.46 11.18 -1.81
N ALA A 130 -16.47 11.89 -1.28
CA ALA A 130 -16.25 13.06 -0.42
C ALA A 130 -15.51 12.77 0.89
N PHE A 131 -15.49 11.51 1.35
CA PHE A 131 -14.72 11.12 2.54
C PHE A 131 -13.21 11.02 2.27
N ALA A 132 -12.79 10.96 1.01
CA ALA A 132 -11.38 10.86 0.66
C ALA A 132 -10.74 12.25 0.69
N ASP A 133 -9.54 12.34 1.25
CA ASP A 133 -8.75 13.55 1.25
C ASP A 133 -7.62 13.41 0.21
N PRO A 134 -7.59 14.24 -0.85
CA PRO A 134 -6.53 14.21 -1.86
C PRO A 134 -5.12 14.33 -1.27
N ILE A 135 -4.97 14.99 -0.11
CA ILE A 135 -3.68 15.13 0.58
C ILE A 135 -3.15 13.78 1.08
N PHE A 136 -3.98 12.75 1.23
CA PHE A 136 -3.60 11.42 1.71
C PHE A 136 -3.60 10.35 0.62
N CYS A 137 -3.95 10.71 -0.62
CA CYS A 137 -4.04 9.75 -1.73
C CYS A 137 -2.64 9.33 -2.20
N GLU A 138 -2.10 8.28 -1.57
CA GLU A 138 -0.85 7.64 -1.98
C GLU A 138 -1.12 6.45 -2.90
N ASP A 139 -0.54 6.49 -4.10
CA ASP A 139 -0.62 5.42 -5.10
C ASP A 139 0.49 4.38 -4.96
N TYR A 140 1.58 4.73 -4.27
CA TYR A 140 2.80 3.93 -4.19
C TYR A 140 3.28 3.47 -5.57
N LEU A 141 3.31 2.15 -5.80
CA LEU A 141 3.76 1.53 -7.04
C LEU A 141 2.59 1.27 -8.00
N LEU A 142 1.37 1.73 -7.73
CA LEU A 142 0.26 1.53 -8.65
C LEU A 142 0.52 2.23 -10.00
N SER A 143 0.17 1.52 -11.06
CA SER A 143 0.06 2.05 -12.41
C SER A 143 -1.19 2.94 -12.53
N PRO A 144 -1.32 3.76 -13.58
CA PRO A 144 -2.56 4.51 -13.84
C PRO A 144 -3.80 3.61 -13.90
N GLU A 145 -3.64 2.34 -14.29
CA GLU A 145 -4.75 1.38 -14.29
C GLU A 145 -5.05 0.87 -12.87
N GLY A 146 -4.04 0.60 -12.05
CA GLY A 146 -4.21 0.27 -10.63
C GLY A 146 -4.90 1.40 -9.85
N GLN A 147 -4.58 2.66 -10.16
CA GLN A 147 -5.22 3.83 -9.55
C GLN A 147 -6.73 3.87 -9.82
N LYS A 148 -7.16 3.66 -11.07
CA LYS A 148 -8.60 3.56 -11.40
C LYS A 148 -9.31 2.46 -10.62
N HIS A 149 -8.63 1.33 -10.37
CA HIS A 149 -9.19 0.24 -9.56
C HIS A 149 -9.31 0.66 -8.09
N ALA A 150 -8.35 1.42 -7.54
CA ALA A 150 -8.46 2.00 -6.20
C ALA A 150 -9.66 2.94 -6.09
N GLU A 151 -9.81 3.86 -7.05
CA GLU A 151 -10.94 4.79 -7.14
C GLU A 151 -12.28 4.05 -7.24
N ARG A 152 -12.35 2.97 -8.03
CA ARG A 152 -13.54 2.12 -8.13
C ARG A 152 -13.88 1.45 -6.81
N VAL A 153 -12.89 0.89 -6.10
CA VAL A 153 -13.12 0.30 -4.77
C VAL A 153 -13.68 1.35 -3.81
N LEU A 154 -13.08 2.53 -3.74
CA LEU A 154 -13.57 3.64 -2.90
C LEU A 154 -15.00 4.06 -3.27
N TYR A 155 -15.30 4.15 -4.57
CA TYR A 155 -16.64 4.46 -5.05
C TYR A 155 -17.67 3.44 -4.56
N ILE A 156 -17.37 2.14 -4.66
CA ILE A 156 -18.29 1.09 -4.18
C ILE A 156 -18.42 1.15 -2.65
N VAL A 157 -17.35 1.43 -1.91
CA VAL A 157 -17.44 1.70 -0.45
C VAL A 157 -18.37 2.88 -0.17
N SER A 158 -18.35 3.95 -0.97
CA SER A 158 -19.26 5.09 -0.77
C SER A 158 -20.74 4.74 -0.92
N ILE A 159 -21.06 3.74 -1.75
CA ILE A 159 -22.42 3.23 -1.92
C ILE A 159 -22.80 2.35 -0.73
N SER A 160 -21.95 1.41 -0.34
CA SER A 160 -22.27 0.43 0.71
C SER A 160 -22.14 0.99 2.13
N HIS A 161 -21.31 2.02 2.32
CA HIS A 161 -20.99 2.63 3.61
C HIS A 161 -21.22 4.16 3.61
N PRO A 162 -22.47 4.63 3.34
CA PRO A 162 -22.76 6.06 3.21
C PRO A 162 -22.59 6.86 4.50
N TYR A 163 -22.44 6.19 5.65
CA TYR A 163 -22.18 6.82 6.94
C TYR A 163 -20.73 7.30 7.12
N ILE A 164 -19.80 6.86 6.25
CA ILE A 164 -18.42 7.34 6.26
C ILE A 164 -18.39 8.74 5.66
N THR A 165 -18.02 9.71 6.48
CA THR A 165 -17.99 11.13 6.09
C THR A 165 -16.58 11.67 5.92
N TYR A 166 -15.58 11.01 6.49
CA TYR A 166 -14.16 11.38 6.35
C TYR A 166 -13.28 10.19 6.73
N CYS A 167 -12.50 9.67 5.77
CA CYS A 167 -11.61 8.52 5.93
C CYS A 167 -10.35 8.69 5.05
N PRO A 168 -9.40 9.54 5.47
CA PRO A 168 -8.24 9.91 4.65
C PRO A 168 -7.35 8.72 4.33
N LEU A 169 -7.28 7.72 5.23
CA LEU A 169 -6.49 6.51 5.03
C LEU A 169 -7.14 5.46 4.14
N LEU A 170 -8.37 5.65 3.67
CA LEU A 170 -9.03 4.63 2.85
C LEU A 170 -8.32 4.43 1.52
N TYR A 171 -7.95 5.54 0.86
CA TYR A 171 -7.22 5.50 -0.39
C TYR A 171 -5.87 4.79 -0.24
N PRO A 172 -4.94 5.23 0.64
CA PRO A 172 -3.63 4.60 0.75
C PRO A 172 -3.70 3.13 1.19
N VAL A 173 -4.65 2.74 2.06
CA VAL A 173 -4.82 1.33 2.42
C VAL A 173 -5.33 0.50 1.23
N THR A 174 -6.30 1.03 0.48
CA THR A 174 -6.78 0.38 -0.75
C THR A 174 -5.65 0.22 -1.76
N SER A 175 -4.84 1.26 -1.96
CA SER A 175 -3.69 1.20 -2.85
C SER A 175 -2.70 0.13 -2.43
N LEU A 176 -2.36 0.02 -1.14
CA LEU A 176 -1.49 -1.04 -0.61
C LEU A 176 -2.05 -2.43 -0.90
N LEU A 177 -3.34 -2.66 -0.63
CA LEU A 177 -4.00 -3.96 -0.85
C LEU A 177 -3.94 -4.38 -2.32
N LEU A 178 -4.19 -3.45 -3.25
CA LEU A 178 -4.17 -3.72 -4.70
C LEU A 178 -2.78 -4.13 -5.23
N HIS A 179 -1.70 -3.96 -4.47
CA HIS A 179 -0.42 -4.52 -4.87
C HIS A 179 -0.45 -6.06 -4.87
N TYR A 180 -1.28 -6.69 -4.04
CA TYR A 180 -1.29 -8.15 -3.83
C TYR A 180 -2.65 -8.80 -4.09
N LEU A 181 -3.73 -8.03 -4.14
CA LEU A 181 -5.11 -8.50 -4.17
C LEU A 181 -5.85 -8.01 -5.40
N SER A 182 -6.87 -8.75 -5.83
CA SER A 182 -7.85 -8.20 -6.79
C SER A 182 -8.59 -7.03 -6.15
N ASP A 183 -9.26 -6.23 -6.97
CA ASP A 183 -10.14 -5.15 -6.52
C ASP A 183 -11.30 -5.65 -5.65
N GLU A 184 -11.91 -6.79 -5.97
CA GLU A 184 -12.93 -7.42 -5.13
C GLU A 184 -12.38 -7.84 -3.76
N GLN A 185 -11.20 -8.47 -3.73
CA GLN A 185 -10.53 -8.85 -2.48
C GLN A 185 -10.09 -7.63 -1.66
N ALA A 186 -9.62 -6.57 -2.32
CA ALA A 186 -9.28 -5.31 -1.67
C ALA A 186 -10.52 -4.65 -1.06
N TYR A 187 -11.65 -4.64 -1.79
CA TYR A 187 -12.94 -4.18 -1.27
C TYR A 187 -13.37 -4.99 -0.03
N GLU A 188 -13.30 -6.32 -0.06
CA GLU A 188 -13.61 -7.17 1.10
C GLU A 188 -12.74 -6.84 2.32
N CYS A 189 -11.44 -6.65 2.10
CA CYS A 189 -10.50 -6.28 3.16
C CYS A 189 -10.86 -4.93 3.77
N VAL A 190 -11.10 -3.93 2.92
CA VAL A 190 -11.45 -2.57 3.35
C VAL A 190 -12.76 -2.55 4.14
N CYS A 191 -13.80 -3.23 3.66
CA CYS A 191 -15.07 -3.38 4.41
C CYS A 191 -14.83 -4.01 5.78
N SER A 192 -14.03 -5.08 5.85
CA SER A 192 -13.70 -5.74 7.12
C SER A 192 -12.99 -4.79 8.11
N LEU A 193 -12.10 -3.93 7.62
CA LEU A 193 -11.39 -2.93 8.44
C LEU A 193 -12.32 -1.81 8.93
N ILE A 194 -13.29 -1.41 8.11
CA ILE A 194 -14.30 -0.41 8.45
C ILE A 194 -15.29 -0.97 9.50
N GLU A 195 -15.79 -2.19 9.29
CA GLU A 195 -16.85 -2.78 10.11
C GLU A 195 -16.34 -3.41 11.42
N SER A 196 -15.03 -3.53 11.59
CA SER A 196 -14.40 -4.09 12.79
C SER A 196 -14.90 -3.40 14.06
N THR A 197 -15.49 -4.18 14.98
CA THR A 197 -15.98 -3.64 16.26
C THR A 197 -15.07 -3.91 17.45
N THR A 198 -14.05 -4.76 17.27
CA THR A 198 -13.08 -5.06 18.32
C THR A 198 -11.94 -4.05 18.34
N VAL A 199 -11.51 -3.61 17.17
CA VAL A 199 -10.42 -2.66 16.97
C VAL A 199 -10.85 -1.67 15.90
N ARG A 200 -10.71 -0.38 16.19
CA ARG A 200 -10.94 0.66 15.18
C ARG A 200 -9.67 0.83 14.35
N HIS A 201 -9.70 0.38 13.10
CA HIS A 201 -8.55 0.45 12.20
C HIS A 201 -8.47 1.79 11.45
N LEU A 202 -9.62 2.33 11.04
CA LEU A 202 -9.72 3.53 10.22
C LEU A 202 -10.66 4.55 10.88
N SER A 203 -10.28 5.83 10.82
CA SER A 203 -11.18 6.94 11.15
C SER A 203 -12.25 7.06 10.07
N GLN A 204 -13.53 7.17 10.46
CA GLN A 204 -14.67 7.24 9.52
C GLN A 204 -15.38 8.60 9.53
N THR A 205 -15.01 9.46 10.48
CA THR A 205 -15.51 10.83 10.60
C THR A 205 -14.35 11.77 10.92
N ARG A 206 -14.54 13.07 10.65
CA ARG A 206 -13.54 14.09 10.95
C ARG A 206 -13.22 14.13 12.45
N LEU A 207 -14.24 14.00 13.29
CA LEU A 207 -14.07 13.95 14.74
C LEU A 207 -13.19 12.77 15.17
N MET A 208 -13.32 11.58 14.58
CA MET A 208 -12.46 10.44 14.90
C MET A 208 -11.00 10.71 14.52
N HIS A 209 -10.77 11.32 13.37
CA HIS A 209 -9.44 11.71 12.90
C HIS A 209 -8.78 12.71 13.85
N ASP A 210 -9.48 13.79 14.17
CA ASP A 210 -8.99 14.85 15.05
C ASP A 210 -8.74 14.31 16.47
N THR A 211 -9.61 13.43 16.96
CA THR A 211 -9.43 12.75 18.26
C THR A 211 -8.17 11.87 18.27
N SER A 212 -7.91 11.16 17.17
CA SER A 212 -6.71 10.33 17.03
C SER A 212 -5.43 11.18 17.04
N ALA A 213 -5.41 12.27 16.27
CA ALA A 213 -4.31 13.23 16.23
C ALA A 213 -4.03 13.86 17.60
N TYR A 214 -5.09 14.30 18.29
CA TYR A 214 -4.98 14.86 19.63
C TYR A 214 -4.45 13.82 20.64
N THR A 215 -4.93 12.57 20.56
CA THR A 215 -4.45 11.48 21.41
C THR A 215 -2.95 11.25 21.20
N LEU A 216 -2.47 11.22 19.95
CA LEU A 216 -1.04 11.07 19.64
C LEU A 216 -0.22 12.26 20.19
N MET A 217 -0.75 13.48 20.10
CA MET A 217 -0.11 14.66 20.67
C MET A 217 0.07 14.53 22.19
N GLN A 218 -0.99 14.14 22.90
CA GLN A 218 -0.94 13.94 24.36
C GLN A 218 0.00 12.79 24.76
N LEU A 219 0.00 11.70 24.00
CA LEU A 219 0.96 10.60 24.19
C LEU A 219 2.39 11.07 23.98
N THR A 220 2.65 11.89 22.95
CA THR A 220 3.97 12.47 22.69
C THR A 220 4.41 13.38 23.82
N ARG A 221 3.51 14.22 24.34
CA ARG A 221 3.76 15.07 25.51
C ARG A 221 4.13 14.25 26.74
N ARG A 222 3.48 13.12 26.96
CA ARG A 222 3.71 12.26 28.14
C ARG A 222 4.96 11.39 28.02
N LEU A 223 5.11 10.69 26.89
CA LEU A 223 6.10 9.62 26.69
C LEU A 223 7.39 10.12 26.01
N ALA A 224 7.31 11.19 25.21
CA ALA A 224 8.43 11.73 24.44
C ALA A 224 8.63 13.23 24.69
N LYS A 225 8.68 13.63 25.98
CA LYS A 225 8.75 15.04 26.44
C LYS A 225 9.76 15.90 25.69
N LYS A 226 10.98 15.39 25.48
CA LYS A 226 12.04 16.14 24.76
C LYS A 226 11.64 16.46 23.32
N THR A 227 11.02 15.52 22.63
CA THR A 227 10.51 15.70 21.27
C THR A 227 9.36 16.70 21.26
N TYR A 228 8.39 16.54 22.16
CA TYR A 228 7.28 17.49 22.30
C TYR A 228 7.77 18.92 22.52
N SER A 229 8.66 19.14 23.51
CA SER A 229 9.23 20.46 23.78
C SER A 229 10.06 21.03 22.63
N ARG A 230 10.63 20.17 21.77
CA ARG A 230 11.33 20.61 20.55
C ARG A 230 10.34 21.06 19.48
N LEU A 231 9.27 20.31 19.26
CA LEU A 231 8.20 20.68 18.31
C LEU A 231 7.49 21.96 18.74
N LEU A 232 7.15 22.08 20.03
CA LEU A 232 6.52 23.27 20.58
C LEU A 232 7.35 24.55 20.37
N ARG A 233 8.69 24.45 20.48
CA ARG A 233 9.60 25.58 20.20
C ARG A 233 9.70 25.96 18.71
N LYS A 234 9.20 25.11 17.80
CA LYS A 234 9.24 25.35 16.35
C LYS A 234 7.96 26.00 15.82
N VAL A 235 6.91 26.02 16.61
CA VAL A 235 5.63 26.66 16.27
C VAL A 235 5.47 27.99 17.01
N ARG A 236 4.65 28.88 16.46
CA ARG A 236 4.35 30.19 17.08
C ARG A 236 3.24 30.07 18.12
N HIS A 237 2.22 29.28 17.80
CA HIS A 237 1.07 29.02 18.67
C HIS A 237 0.91 27.51 18.91
N GLU A 238 0.36 27.13 20.06
CA GLU A 238 0.11 25.70 20.38
C GLU A 238 -0.88 25.07 19.39
N GLU A 239 -1.84 25.83 18.86
CA GLU A 239 -2.77 25.39 17.80
C GLU A 239 -2.06 24.96 16.51
N ASP A 240 -0.89 25.55 16.20
CA ASP A 240 -0.10 25.13 15.04
C ASP A 240 0.58 23.78 15.28
N LEU A 241 0.82 23.40 16.54
CA LEU A 241 1.29 22.06 16.89
C LEU A 241 0.21 21.03 16.59
N GLU A 242 -1.05 21.33 16.87
CA GLU A 242 -2.17 20.43 16.57
C GLU A 242 -2.22 20.13 15.07
N LYS A 243 -2.09 21.15 14.20
CA LYS A 243 -2.07 20.98 12.73
C LYS A 243 -0.98 20.00 12.28
N ILE A 244 0.19 20.02 12.91
CA ILE A 244 1.26 19.04 12.64
C ILE A 244 0.77 17.62 12.94
N PHE A 245 0.18 17.41 14.12
CA PHE A 245 -0.35 16.09 14.51
C PHE A 245 -1.54 15.64 13.66
N HIS A 246 -2.34 16.53 13.07
CA HIS A 246 -3.42 16.13 12.15
C HIS A 246 -2.92 15.41 10.89
N THR A 247 -1.63 15.50 10.57
CA THR A 247 -1.00 14.84 9.42
C THR A 247 -0.16 13.63 9.81
N TRP A 248 -0.27 13.14 11.05
CA TRP A 248 0.62 12.10 11.58
C TRP A 248 0.63 10.81 10.76
N GLU A 249 -0.50 10.47 10.15
CA GLU A 249 -0.65 9.28 9.33
C GLU A 249 0.27 9.36 8.08
N LEU A 250 0.48 10.57 7.53
CA LEU A 250 1.40 10.79 6.42
C LEU A 250 2.85 10.52 6.80
N TRP A 251 3.22 10.64 8.08
CA TRP A 251 4.59 10.31 8.52
C TRP A 251 4.90 8.83 8.33
N ILE A 252 3.85 7.99 8.35
CA ILE A 252 3.92 6.57 8.07
C ILE A 252 3.68 6.37 6.58
N PHE A 253 2.45 6.59 6.11
CA PHE A 253 1.97 6.19 4.78
C PHE A 253 2.60 6.95 3.60
N ARG A 254 3.22 8.12 3.83
CA ARG A 254 4.01 8.84 2.80
C ARG A 254 5.48 8.94 3.18
N GLY A 255 5.77 9.07 4.46
CA GLY A 255 7.12 9.32 4.97
C GLY A 255 8.02 8.09 4.99
N LEU A 256 7.46 6.89 5.12
CA LEU A 256 8.23 5.65 5.11
C LEU A 256 8.28 5.05 3.68
N PRO A 257 9.43 4.46 3.30
CA PRO A 257 9.50 3.69 2.07
C PRO A 257 8.49 2.54 2.03
N PHE A 258 8.00 2.19 0.84
CA PHE A 258 6.98 1.14 0.64
C PHE A 258 7.29 -0.17 1.39
N TYR A 259 8.54 -0.61 1.40
CA TYR A 259 8.93 -1.86 2.07
C TYR A 259 8.88 -1.83 3.60
N HIS A 260 8.77 -0.65 4.23
CA HIS A 260 8.49 -0.53 5.66
C HIS A 260 6.99 -0.47 5.96
N LEU A 261 6.17 -0.06 4.98
CA LEU A 261 4.72 -0.07 5.10
C LEU A 261 4.16 -1.49 5.01
N VAL A 262 4.77 -2.28 4.14
CA VAL A 262 4.48 -3.69 3.86
C VAL A 262 5.00 -4.61 4.96
#